data_AF-A0A6V7HU26-F1
#
_entry.id   AF-A0A6V7HU26-F1
#
_cell.length_a   1.000
_cell.length_b   1.000
_cell.length_c   1.000
_cell.angle_alpha   90.00
_cell.angle_beta   90.00
_cell.angle_gamma   90.00
#
_symmetry.space_group_name_H-M   'P 1'
#
loop_
_entity.id
_entity.type
_entity.pdbx_description
1 polymer ?
#
loop_
_entity_poly.entity_id
_entity_poly.type
_entity_poly.pdbx_seq_one_letter_code
_entity_poly.pdbx_strand_id
1 'polypeptide(L)'
;AFAWHPWDSGKLCIGGGSGDGSLSLWDMKKQESMGYKRVAFAGHVKNMVWNNKSGELVVQWYYWINHKRYVTVPVLASWDRVVDHLHWEKRYGSHVDNLIWNFYKIHF
;
A
#
# COMPACT_ATOMS: atom_id res chain seq x y z
N ALA A 1 -5.94 -0.73 -6.69
CA ALA A 1 -6.12 -1.77 -5.64
C ALA A 1 -7.03 -1.23 -4.54
N PHE A 2 -7.64 -2.09 -3.72
CA PHE A 2 -8.42 -1.67 -2.55
C PHE A 2 -8.24 -2.66 -1.39
N ALA A 3 -8.43 -2.20 -0.15
CA ALA A 3 -8.41 -3.04 1.04
C ALA A 3 -9.29 -2.49 2.17
N TRP A 4 -10.14 -3.35 2.71
CA TRP A 4 -10.98 -3.05 3.89
C TRP A 4 -10.13 -2.93 5.15
N HIS A 5 -10.43 -1.93 5.97
CA HIS A 5 -9.73 -1.73 7.24
C HIS A 5 -9.96 -2.93 8.18
N PRO A 6 -8.91 -3.43 8.86
CA PRO A 6 -8.96 -4.73 9.53
C PRO A 6 -9.87 -4.77 10.76
N TRP A 7 -10.11 -3.61 11.35
CA TRP A 7 -10.90 -3.46 12.59
C TRP A 7 -12.20 -2.69 12.39
N ASP A 8 -12.46 -2.21 11.17
CA ASP A 8 -13.65 -1.40 10.88
C ASP A 8 -14.15 -1.69 9.47
N SER A 9 -15.18 -2.51 9.36
CA SER A 9 -15.77 -2.90 8.08
C SER A 9 -16.47 -1.76 7.34
N GLY A 10 -16.65 -0.59 7.98
CA GLY A 10 -17.14 0.61 7.32
C GLY A 10 -16.05 1.42 6.61
N LYS A 11 -14.77 1.07 6.80
CA LYS A 11 -13.64 1.84 6.26
C LYS A 11 -12.92 1.10 5.14
N LEU A 12 -12.71 1.81 4.03
CA LEU A 12 -12.09 1.28 2.83
C LEU A 12 -10.90 2.15 2.39
N CYS A 13 -9.75 1.51 2.15
CA CYS A 13 -8.64 2.15 1.48
C CYS A 13 -8.69 1.85 -0.02
N ILE A 14 -8.54 2.87 -0.85
CA ILE A 14 -8.48 2.78 -2.31
C ILE A 14 -7.16 3.39 -2.79
N GLY A 15 -6.48 2.66 -3.67
CA GLY A 15 -5.22 3.08 -4.26
C GLY A 15 -5.37 3.59 -5.69
N GLY A 16 -4.75 4.72 -5.97
CA GLY A 16 -4.74 5.43 -7.24
C GLY A 16 -4.11 4.64 -8.39
N GLY A 17 -4.65 4.86 -9.58
CA GLY A 17 -4.22 4.24 -10.83
C GLY A 17 -2.99 4.88 -11.46
N SER A 18 -2.75 4.56 -12.73
CA SER A 18 -1.59 5.03 -13.50
C SER A 18 -1.49 6.55 -13.52
N GLY A 19 -0.36 7.08 -13.06
CA GLY A 19 -0.06 8.51 -13.00
C GLY A 19 -0.51 9.20 -11.71
N ASP A 20 -1.37 8.57 -10.91
CA ASP A 20 -1.84 9.08 -9.62
C ASP A 20 -1.06 8.45 -8.47
N GLY A 21 -1.16 7.13 -8.30
CA GLY A 21 -0.51 6.40 -7.22
C GLY A 21 -0.89 6.84 -5.80
N SER A 22 -1.90 7.70 -5.63
CA SER A 22 -2.36 8.15 -4.32
C SER A 22 -2.98 7.03 -3.48
N LEU A 23 -3.26 7.31 -2.21
CA LEU A 23 -4.15 6.52 -1.37
C LEU A 23 -5.29 7.41 -0.88
N SER A 24 -6.50 6.86 -0.84
CA SER A 24 -7.67 7.51 -0.25
C SER A 24 -8.35 6.58 0.75
N LEU A 25 -8.69 7.11 1.92
CA LEU A 25 -9.41 6.39 2.97
C LEU A 25 -10.84 6.91 3.03
N TRP A 26 -11.81 6.00 3.01
CA TRP A 26 -13.23 6.33 2.91
C TRP A 26 -14.02 5.77 4.08
N ASP A 27 -14.96 6.55 4.60
CA ASP A 27 -16.09 6.07 5.39
C ASP A 27 -17.21 5.69 4.42
N MET A 28 -17.41 4.39 4.24
CA MET A 28 -18.39 3.88 3.29
C MET A 28 -19.84 4.04 3.77
N LYS A 29 -20.06 4.22 5.07
CA LYS A 29 -21.40 4.47 5.62
C LYS A 29 -21.83 5.91 5.33
N LYS A 30 -20.90 6.86 5.46
CA LYS A 30 -21.14 8.28 5.19
C LYS A 30 -20.90 8.68 3.74
N GLN A 31 -20.23 7.83 2.96
CA GLN A 31 -19.76 8.12 1.60
C GLN A 31 -18.81 9.32 1.54
N GLU A 32 -17.96 9.44 2.55
CA GLU A 32 -17.05 10.58 2.71
C GLU A 32 -15.58 10.13 2.72
N SER A 33 -14.72 10.95 2.11
CA SER A 33 -13.27 10.78 2.20
C SER A 33 -12.79 11.25 3.57
N MET A 34 -12.13 10.36 4.30
CA MET A 34 -11.53 10.62 5.61
C MET A 34 -10.08 11.07 5.52
N GLY A 35 -9.41 10.75 4.42
CA GLY A 35 -7.99 11.03 4.26
C GLY A 35 -7.50 10.78 2.84
N TYR A 36 -6.54 11.60 2.41
CA TYR A 36 -5.93 11.50 1.10
C TYR A 36 -4.41 11.64 1.22
N LYS A 37 -3.67 10.65 0.73
CA LYS A 37 -2.21 10.64 0.69
C LYS A 37 -1.76 10.76 -0.76
N ARG A 38 -1.29 11.95 -1.13
CA ARG A 38 -0.65 12.19 -2.42
C ARG A 38 0.78 11.65 -2.40
N VAL A 39 1.24 11.09 -3.52
CA VAL A 39 2.63 10.70 -3.73
C VAL A 39 3.35 11.71 -4.62
N ALA A 40 4.66 11.87 -4.43
CA ALA A 40 5.48 12.82 -5.20
C ALA A 40 5.94 12.27 -6.57
N PHE A 41 5.71 10.99 -6.83
CA PHE A 41 6.14 10.30 -8.04
C PHE A 41 4.94 9.92 -8.92
N ALA A 42 5.17 9.87 -10.24
CA ALA A 42 4.21 9.26 -11.15
C ALA A 42 4.23 7.74 -10.94
N GLY A 43 3.11 7.18 -10.48
CA GLY A 43 3.03 5.77 -10.13
C GLY A 43 1.62 5.21 -10.21
N HIS A 44 1.45 3.97 -9.74
CA HIS A 44 0.15 3.41 -9.41
C HIS A 44 0.26 2.39 -8.28
N VAL A 45 -0.83 2.25 -7.52
CA VAL A 45 -0.91 1.26 -6.45
C VAL A 45 -1.29 -0.09 -7.05
N LYS A 46 -0.34 -1.03 -7.00
CA LYS A 46 -0.53 -2.38 -7.56
C LYS A 46 -1.28 -3.29 -6.60
N ASN A 47 -0.82 -3.36 -5.35
CA ASN A 47 -1.39 -4.20 -4.29
C ASN A 47 -1.40 -3.42 -2.97
N MET A 48 -2.25 -3.84 -2.03
CA MET A 48 -2.28 -3.32 -0.66
C MET A 48 -2.88 -4.35 0.29
N VAL A 49 -2.39 -4.39 1.52
CA VAL A 49 -2.89 -5.32 2.54
C VAL A 49 -2.67 -4.73 3.94
N TRP A 50 -3.69 -4.85 4.79
CA TRP A 50 -3.60 -4.46 6.19
C TRP A 50 -3.02 -5.58 7.04
N ASN A 51 -2.19 -5.23 8.02
CA ASN A 51 -1.83 -6.11 9.11
C ASN A 51 -2.96 -6.09 10.15
N ASN A 52 -3.67 -7.22 10.28
CA ASN A 52 -4.81 -7.33 11.20
C ASN A 52 -4.45 -7.21 12.69
N LYS A 53 -3.17 -7.29 13.07
CA LYS A 53 -2.70 -7.17 14.46
C LYS A 53 -2.24 -5.76 14.80
N SER A 54 -1.49 -5.10 13.93
CA SER A 54 -0.93 -3.76 14.19
C SER A 54 -1.75 -2.63 13.56
N GLY A 55 -2.60 -2.93 12.58
CA GLY A 55 -3.32 -1.92 11.80
C GLY A 55 -2.44 -1.20 10.78
N GLU A 56 -1.22 -1.68 10.55
CA GLU A 56 -0.33 -1.12 9.53
C GLU A 56 -0.78 -1.52 8.12
N LEU A 57 -0.62 -0.61 7.17
CA LEU A 57 -0.94 -0.84 5.76
C LEU A 57 0.34 -1.07 4.97
N VAL A 58 0.47 -2.24 4.35
CA VAL A 58 1.52 -2.50 3.37
C VAL A 58 0.99 -2.16 2.00
N VAL A 59 1.74 -1.33 1.27
CA VAL A 59 1.36 -0.85 -0.06
C VAL A 59 2.42 -1.25 -1.03
N GLN A 60 2.04 -1.75 -2.20
CA GLN A 60 2.96 -1.92 -3.32
C GLN A 60 2.71 -0.84 -4.35
N TRP A 61 3.73 -0.03 -4.60
CA TRP A 61 3.74 0.93 -5.69
C TRP A 61 4.62 0.47 -6.83
N TYR A 62 4.12 0.69 -8.04
CA TYR A 62 4.98 0.86 -9.20
C TYR A 62 5.17 2.35 -9.46
N TYR A 63 6.40 2.73 -9.79
CA TYR A 63 6.75 4.10 -10.16
C TYR A 63 7.78 4.11 -11.28
N TRP A 64 7.90 5.24 -11.99
CA TRP A 64 8.77 5.36 -13.16
C TRP A 64 9.84 6.45 -12.96
N ILE A 65 11.07 6.11 -13.32
CA ILE A 65 12.19 7.08 -13.46
C ILE A 65 12.86 6.79 -14.81
N ASN A 66 12.97 7.80 -15.67
CA ASN A 66 13.60 7.70 -17.00
C ASN A 66 13.10 6.48 -17.79
N HIS A 67 11.77 6.31 -17.87
CA HIS A 67 11.08 5.18 -18.52
C HIS A 67 11.30 3.80 -17.90
N LYS A 68 12.13 3.67 -16.87
CA LYS A 68 12.32 2.43 -16.14
C LYS A 68 11.31 2.33 -15.01
N ARG A 69 10.63 1.18 -14.91
CA ARG A 69 9.71 0.88 -13.80
C ARG A 69 10.47 0.36 -12.59
N TYR A 70 10.06 0.81 -11.42
CA TYR A 70 10.58 0.44 -10.12
C TYR A 70 9.43 -0.02 -9.22
N VAL A 71 9.78 -0.76 -8.17
CA VAL A 71 8.84 -1.23 -7.15
C VAL A 71 9.31 -0.73 -5.79
N THR A 72 8.38 -0.25 -4.99
CA THR A 72 8.59 0.00 -3.57
C THR A 72 7.43 -0.59 -2.79
N VAL A 73 7.75 -1.17 -1.62
CA VAL A 73 6.74 -1.74 -0.72
C VAL A 73 6.92 -1.15 0.68
N PRO A 74 6.38 0.05 0.95
CA PRO A 74 6.38 0.62 2.30
C PRO A 74 5.30 0.01 3.20
N VAL A 75 5.59 0.05 4.48
CA VAL A 75 4.67 -0.24 5.58
C VAL A 75 4.28 1.10 6.22
N LEU A 76 2.99 1.40 6.24
CA LEU A 76 2.43 2.64 6.75
C LEU A 76 1.75 2.40 8.09
N ALA A 77 2.19 3.09 9.14
CA ALA A 77 1.47 3.20 10.40
C ALA A 77 0.68 4.51 10.44
N SER A 78 -0.48 4.50 11.10
CA SER A 78 -1.34 5.69 11.23
C SER A 78 -1.62 6.40 9.90
N TRP A 79 -1.73 5.63 8.80
CA TRP A 79 -1.97 6.09 7.43
C TRP A 79 -0.83 6.88 6.76
N ASP A 80 -0.12 7.74 7.47
CA ASP A 80 0.79 8.71 6.89
C ASP A 80 2.28 8.41 7.12
N ARG A 81 2.60 7.70 8.20
CA ARG A 81 3.98 7.45 8.64
C ARG A 81 4.52 6.15 8.08
N VAL A 82 5.58 6.23 7.28
CA VAL A 82 6.34 5.05 6.85
C VAL A 82 7.14 4.54 8.06
N VAL A 83 6.91 3.29 8.45
CA VAL A 83 7.58 2.64 9.59
C VAL A 83 8.56 1.54 9.17
N ASP A 84 8.37 1.00 7.97
CA ASP A 84 9.30 0.05 7.35
C ASP A 84 9.20 0.17 5.82
N HIS A 85 10.21 -0.31 5.10
CA HIS A 85 10.31 -0.15 3.66
C HIS A 85 11.13 -1.26 3.02
N LEU A 86 10.46 -2.08 2.21
CA LEU A 86 11.13 -3.06 1.35
C LEU A 86 11.48 -2.39 0.01
N HIS A 87 12.78 -2.39 -0.30
CA HIS A 87 13.33 -1.89 -1.56
C HIS A 87 14.23 -2.95 -2.20
N TRP A 88 14.16 -3.08 -3.52
CA TRP A 88 15.05 -3.97 -4.27
C TRP A 88 15.79 -3.19 -5.35
N GLU A 89 17.12 -3.22 -5.28
CA GLU A 89 17.99 -2.71 -6.33
C GLU A 89 18.14 -3.76 -7.44
N LYS A 90 17.19 -3.73 -8.38
CA LYS A 90 17.29 -4.17 -9.78
C LYS A 90 17.68 -5.62 -10.13
N ARG A 91 18.10 -6.50 -9.23
CA ARG A 91 18.68 -7.80 -9.65
C ARG A 91 17.67 -8.93 -9.89
N TYR A 92 16.45 -8.89 -9.34
CA TYR A 92 15.50 -10.02 -9.40
C TYR A 92 14.04 -9.66 -9.71
N GLY A 93 13.81 -8.63 -10.53
CA GLY A 93 12.50 -8.40 -11.13
C GLY A 93 11.80 -7.14 -10.62
N SER A 94 11.11 -6.49 -11.54
CA SER A 94 10.29 -5.30 -11.30
C SER A 94 8.84 -5.68 -10.94
N HIS A 95 8.65 -6.87 -10.40
CA HIS A 95 7.35 -7.46 -10.14
C HIS A 95 7.34 -8.11 -8.76
N VAL A 96 6.47 -7.59 -7.89
CA VAL A 96 5.91 -8.35 -6.78
C VAL A 96 4.49 -8.69 -7.21
N ASP A 97 4.17 -9.98 -7.31
CA ASP A 97 2.87 -10.42 -7.81
C ASP A 97 1.81 -10.39 -6.71
N ASN A 98 2.17 -10.91 -5.53
CA ASN A 98 1.29 -11.01 -4.38
C ASN A 98 1.98 -10.50 -3.12
N LEU A 99 1.22 -9.80 -2.28
CA LEU A 99 1.61 -9.46 -0.91
C LEU A 99 0.71 -10.22 0.05
N ILE A 100 1.32 -10.97 0.98
CA ILE A 100 0.61 -11.76 1.98
C ILE A 100 1.21 -11.43 3.35
N TRP A 101 0.35 -11.12 4.32
CA TRP A 101 0.75 -11.10 5.72
C TRP A 101 0.58 -12.49 6.32
N ASN A 102 1.70 -13.11 6.73
CA ASN A 102 1.67 -14.39 7.42
C ASN A 102 1.77 -14.18 8.94
N PHE A 103 0.88 -14.82 9.70
CA PHE A 103 0.79 -14.69 11.16
C PHE A 103 1.41 -15.85 11.93
N TYR A 104 1.95 -16.88 11.25
CA TYR A 104 2.60 -17.99 11.93
C TYR A 104 3.93 -17.54 12.53
N LYS A 105 4.13 -17.82 13.83
CA LYS A 105 5.45 -17.78 14.45
C LYS A 105 6.32 -18.81 13.73
N ILE A 106 7.36 -18.36 13.06
CA ILE A 106 8.47 -19.24 12.69
C ILE A 106 9.18 -19.56 14.00
N HIS A 107 8.96 -20.77 14.53
CA HIS A 107 9.81 -21.30 15.57
C HIS A 107 11.12 -21.74 14.89
N PHE A 108 12.22 -21.09 15.24
CA PHE A 108 13.57 -21.55 14.92
C PHE A 108 14.04 -22.53 15.99
#